data_AF-A0A7Y3XGN1-F1
#
_entry.id   AF-A0A7Y3XGN1-F1
#
_cell.length_a   1.000
_cell.length_b   1.000
_cell.length_c   1.000
_cell.angle_alpha   90.00
_cell.angle_beta   90.00
_cell.angle_gamma   90.00
#
_symmetry.space_group_name_H-M   'P 1'
#
loop_
_entity.id
_entity.type
_entity.pdbx_description
1 polymer ?
#
loop_
_entity_poly.entity_id
_entity_poly.type
_entity_poly.pdbx_seq_one_letter_code
_entity_poly.pdbx_strand_id
1 'polypeptide(L)'
;MGQNTHPWRRVAGLCAAALATTCLAATVQADEWLVDFESGIPGDWQTVDYWGSSPFQWNTDDPGSHGNLTGGSGLYAIADSGRDFGAYDVGLLTAGFDVTAQSMLSYDTDYKHYRGGEKADVDISVNGGSDWTTLLSWGEDHPGPVHVELALGDYAGQSAMIRFHYVDTYSFAFNWYWELDNVTHSIPAPASAALLIPCVLGLTQRRRRA
;
A
#
# COMPACT_ATOMS: atom_id res chain seq x y z
N MET A 1 56.22 54.67 33.82
CA MET A 1 56.66 53.44 34.53
C MET A 1 55.63 53.12 35.60
N GLY A 2 55.06 51.91 35.59
CA GLY A 2 54.09 51.47 36.60
C GLY A 2 52.82 50.90 35.97
N GLN A 3 52.87 49.62 35.60
CA GLN A 3 51.73 48.84 35.12
C GLN A 3 50.91 48.25 36.30
N ASN A 4 49.70 47.77 35.96
CA ASN A 4 48.93 46.68 36.58
C ASN A 4 48.09 46.98 37.84
N THR A 5 46.87 46.47 38.03
CA THR A 5 45.97 45.59 37.24
C THR A 5 44.60 45.57 37.92
N HIS A 6 43.50 45.78 37.19
CA HIS A 6 42.13 45.47 37.64
C HIS A 6 41.83 43.97 37.45
N PRO A 7 41.27 43.24 38.44
CA PRO A 7 40.88 41.86 38.25
C PRO A 7 39.52 41.78 37.53
N TRP A 8 39.54 41.58 36.22
CA TRP A 8 38.33 41.19 35.48
C TRP A 8 38.03 39.71 35.76
N ARG A 9 36.89 39.48 36.43
CA ARG A 9 36.31 38.14 36.61
C ARG A 9 35.97 37.55 35.24
N ARG A 10 36.51 36.36 34.95
CA ARG A 10 36.13 35.55 33.79
C ARG A 10 34.66 35.17 33.92
N VAL A 11 33.82 35.63 32.99
CA VAL A 11 32.48 35.06 32.80
C VAL A 11 32.68 33.78 32.00
N ALA A 12 32.46 32.64 32.65
CA ALA A 12 32.40 31.35 31.98
C ALA A 12 31.21 31.37 31.01
N GLY A 13 31.49 31.31 29.71
CA GLY A 13 30.47 31.10 28.70
C GLY A 13 29.90 29.70 28.87
N LEU A 14 28.61 29.61 29.22
CA LEU A 14 27.86 28.36 29.11
C LEU A 14 27.67 28.06 27.63
N CYS A 15 28.39 27.04 27.13
CA CYS A 15 28.02 26.37 25.88
C CYS A 15 26.70 25.64 26.13
N ALA A 16 25.59 26.20 25.65
CA ALA A 16 24.35 25.45 25.52
C ALA A 16 24.51 24.46 24.37
N ALA A 17 24.67 23.17 24.68
CA ALA A 17 24.57 22.12 23.69
C ALA A 17 23.10 22.01 23.27
N ALA A 18 22.78 22.37 22.02
CA ALA A 18 21.49 22.08 21.44
C ALA A 18 21.38 20.57 21.22
N LEU A 19 20.53 19.91 22.01
CA LEU A 19 20.14 18.51 21.77
C LEU A 19 19.27 18.47 20.52
N ALA A 20 19.85 18.04 19.39
CA ALA A 20 19.10 17.72 18.19
C ALA A 20 18.23 16.50 18.48
N THR A 21 16.95 16.72 18.77
CA THR A 21 15.97 15.64 18.87
C THR A 21 15.49 15.34 17.46
N THR A 22 15.98 14.25 16.86
CA THR A 22 15.36 13.69 15.64
C THR A 22 14.03 13.08 16.05
N CYS A 23 12.94 13.81 15.80
CA CYS A 23 11.60 13.24 15.89
C CYS A 23 11.40 12.36 14.66
N LEU A 24 11.36 11.03 14.84
CA LEU A 24 10.76 10.15 13.82
C LEU A 24 9.25 10.42 13.90
N ALA A 25 8.71 11.20 12.97
CA ALA A 25 7.26 11.23 12.80
C ALA A 25 6.87 9.87 12.20
N ALA A 26 6.09 9.08 12.93
CA ALA A 26 5.40 7.94 12.35
C ALA A 26 4.38 8.50 11.35
N THR A 27 4.58 8.21 10.07
CA THR A 27 3.59 8.49 9.04
C THR A 27 2.41 7.57 9.27
N VAL A 28 1.26 8.11 9.66
CA VAL A 28 0.02 7.34 9.73
C VAL A 28 -0.50 7.25 8.29
N GLN A 29 -0.57 6.05 7.70
CA GLN A 29 -1.33 5.85 6.47
C GLN A 29 -2.81 5.98 6.79
N ALA A 30 -3.50 6.87 6.07
CA ALA A 30 -4.95 6.90 6.08
C ALA A 30 -5.40 6.13 4.85
N ASP A 31 -6.12 5.04 5.05
CA ASP A 31 -6.77 4.31 3.96
C ASP A 31 -7.93 5.18 3.46
N GLU A 32 -7.89 5.55 2.18
CA GLU A 32 -9.03 6.20 1.54
C GLU A 32 -10.15 5.18 1.34
N TRP A 33 -9.79 3.93 1.05
CA TRP A 33 -10.68 2.78 1.08
C TRP A 33 -9.93 1.48 1.41
N LEU A 34 -10.68 0.52 1.98
CA LEU A 34 -10.27 -0.84 2.32
C LEU A 34 -11.37 -1.80 1.84
N VAL A 35 -10.97 -2.90 1.22
CA VAL A 35 -11.85 -4.01 0.83
C VAL A 35 -11.25 -5.32 1.39
N ASP A 36 -11.93 -5.88 2.39
CA ASP A 36 -11.61 -7.14 3.08
C ASP A 36 -12.44 -8.33 2.55
N PHE A 37 -13.31 -8.10 1.57
CA PHE A 37 -14.21 -9.08 0.95
C PHE A 37 -15.18 -9.81 1.90
N GLU A 38 -15.31 -9.41 3.17
CA GLU A 38 -16.23 -10.04 4.14
C GLU A 38 -17.72 -9.89 3.75
N SER A 39 -18.00 -8.96 2.83
CA SER A 39 -19.32 -8.76 2.23
C SER A 39 -19.37 -9.14 0.74
N GLY A 40 -18.40 -9.93 0.27
CA GLY A 40 -18.20 -10.27 -1.13
C GLY A 40 -17.42 -9.21 -1.92
N ILE A 41 -17.32 -9.41 -3.24
CA ILE A 41 -16.76 -8.41 -4.16
C ILE A 41 -17.66 -7.16 -4.13
N PRO A 42 -17.10 -5.95 -3.93
CA PRO A 42 -17.87 -4.71 -3.95
C PRO A 42 -18.70 -4.56 -5.23
N GLY A 43 -19.95 -4.08 -5.11
CA GLY A 43 -20.86 -3.97 -6.26
C GLY A 43 -20.46 -2.93 -7.31
N ASP A 44 -19.50 -2.06 -7.00
CA ASP A 44 -18.87 -1.09 -7.90
C ASP A 44 -17.54 -1.58 -8.49
N TRP A 45 -17.06 -2.74 -8.05
CA TRP A 45 -15.97 -3.48 -8.69
C TRP A 45 -16.55 -4.40 -9.78
N GLN A 46 -15.69 -4.83 -10.69
CA GLN A 46 -16.11 -5.65 -11.83
C GLN A 46 -15.24 -6.90 -11.97
N THR A 47 -15.86 -8.03 -12.24
CA THR A 47 -15.18 -9.25 -12.66
C THR A 47 -15.34 -9.39 -14.17
N VAL A 48 -14.25 -9.65 -14.89
CA VAL A 48 -14.24 -9.73 -16.35
C VAL A 48 -13.59 -11.04 -16.78
N ASP A 49 -14.25 -11.78 -17.66
CA ASP A 49 -13.63 -12.86 -18.45
C ASP A 49 -13.17 -12.30 -19.81
N TYR A 50 -11.86 -12.18 -19.99
CA TYR A 50 -11.23 -11.74 -21.23
C TYR A 50 -11.06 -12.87 -22.25
N TRP A 51 -11.12 -14.13 -21.81
CA TRP A 51 -11.20 -15.27 -22.73
C TRP A 51 -12.55 -15.30 -23.45
N GLY A 52 -13.60 -14.77 -22.80
CA GLY A 52 -14.91 -14.48 -23.38
C GLY A 52 -15.73 -15.71 -23.78
N SER A 53 -15.28 -16.91 -23.40
CA SER A 53 -15.94 -18.18 -23.70
C SER A 53 -15.98 -19.14 -22.50
N SER A 54 -15.56 -18.67 -21.33
CA SER A 54 -15.60 -19.43 -20.09
C SER A 54 -16.65 -18.84 -19.12
N PRO A 55 -17.09 -19.60 -18.10
CA PRO A 55 -17.84 -19.06 -16.99
C PRO A 55 -16.92 -18.55 -15.85
N PHE A 56 -15.60 -18.44 -16.09
CA PHE A 56 -14.63 -18.20 -15.03
C PHE A 56 -14.57 -16.73 -14.65
N GLN A 57 -14.45 -16.49 -13.35
CA GLN A 57 -14.40 -15.15 -12.78
C GLN A 57 -13.79 -15.22 -11.39
N TRP A 58 -13.24 -14.08 -10.95
CA TRP A 58 -12.98 -13.85 -9.54
C TRP A 58 -14.27 -14.01 -8.74
N ASN A 59 -14.17 -14.60 -7.55
CA ASN A 59 -15.30 -14.80 -6.64
C ASN A 59 -14.80 -14.84 -5.19
N THR A 60 -15.71 -15.06 -4.24
CA THR A 60 -15.40 -15.20 -2.80
C THR A 60 -15.93 -16.51 -2.22
N ASP A 61 -16.20 -17.50 -3.07
CA ASP A 61 -16.91 -18.74 -2.68
C ASP A 61 -15.96 -19.87 -2.26
N ASP A 62 -14.64 -19.67 -2.39
CA ASP A 62 -13.59 -20.68 -2.14
C ASP A 62 -13.94 -22.06 -2.75
N PRO A 63 -14.09 -22.14 -4.09
CA PRO A 63 -14.49 -23.38 -4.76
C PRO A 63 -13.50 -24.52 -4.51
N GLY A 64 -12.26 -24.19 -4.16
CA GLY A 64 -11.21 -25.12 -3.86
C GLY A 64 -11.13 -25.59 -2.41
N SER A 65 -11.90 -24.98 -1.49
CA SER A 65 -11.75 -25.20 -0.05
C SER A 65 -10.30 -25.01 0.42
N HIS A 66 -9.62 -24.01 -0.13
CA HIS A 66 -8.24 -23.65 0.22
C HIS A 66 -8.19 -22.98 1.59
N GLY A 67 -9.24 -22.22 1.94
CA GLY A 67 -9.27 -21.31 3.07
C GLY A 67 -8.45 -20.05 2.82
N ASN A 68 -8.65 -19.01 3.64
CA ASN A 68 -7.93 -17.74 3.47
C ASN A 68 -6.44 -17.88 3.84
N LEU A 69 -5.56 -17.96 2.83
CA LEU A 69 -4.11 -18.12 2.97
C LEU A 69 -3.34 -16.79 2.84
N THR A 70 -4.06 -15.68 2.66
CA THR A 70 -3.48 -14.33 2.63
C THR A 70 -2.94 -13.87 4.00
N GLY A 71 -3.30 -14.59 5.06
CA GLY A 71 -3.00 -14.25 6.46
C GLY A 71 -4.20 -13.67 7.22
N GLY A 72 -5.30 -13.38 6.51
CA GLY A 72 -6.59 -12.98 7.06
C GLY A 72 -7.43 -14.14 7.59
N SER A 73 -8.70 -13.84 7.85
CA SER A 73 -9.71 -14.81 8.25
C SER A 73 -11.04 -14.40 7.66
N GLY A 74 -11.88 -15.36 7.26
CA GLY A 74 -13.18 -15.07 6.66
C GLY A 74 -13.13 -15.23 5.15
N LEU A 75 -13.84 -14.35 4.44
CA LEU A 75 -13.88 -14.34 2.99
C LEU A 75 -12.61 -13.69 2.43
N TYR A 76 -12.39 -13.90 1.15
CA TYR A 76 -11.28 -13.36 0.37
C TYR A 76 -11.66 -13.49 -1.11
N ALA A 77 -11.05 -12.71 -1.99
CA ALA A 77 -11.25 -12.86 -3.42
C ALA A 77 -10.30 -13.93 -3.97
N ILE A 78 -10.79 -14.81 -4.83
CA ILE A 78 -9.99 -15.87 -5.46
C ILE A 78 -10.31 -16.04 -6.94
N ALA A 79 -9.27 -16.25 -7.74
CA ALA A 79 -9.33 -16.89 -9.05
C ALA A 79 -8.63 -18.25 -8.96
N ASP A 80 -9.35 -19.35 -9.24
CA ASP A 80 -8.88 -20.73 -9.04
C ASP A 80 -9.11 -21.53 -10.33
N SER A 81 -8.04 -21.82 -11.09
CA SER A 81 -8.11 -22.67 -12.30
C SER A 81 -7.94 -24.16 -12.00
N GLY A 82 -7.76 -24.53 -10.72
CA GLY A 82 -7.49 -25.89 -10.28
C GLY A 82 -8.73 -26.76 -10.28
N ARG A 83 -9.92 -26.14 -10.33
CA ARG A 83 -11.22 -26.79 -10.22
C ARG A 83 -11.97 -26.91 -11.54
N ASP A 84 -11.60 -26.11 -12.53
CA ASP A 84 -12.31 -26.06 -13.79
C ASP A 84 -11.43 -26.49 -14.97
N PHE A 85 -12.10 -26.77 -16.09
CA PHE A 85 -11.44 -27.09 -17.35
C PHE A 85 -11.55 -25.93 -18.31
N GLY A 86 -10.44 -25.26 -18.57
CA GLY A 86 -10.34 -24.21 -19.58
C GLY A 86 -9.27 -23.19 -19.21
N ALA A 87 -8.90 -22.37 -20.20
CA ALA A 87 -7.99 -21.26 -19.95
C ALA A 87 -8.66 -20.20 -19.07
N TYR A 88 -7.91 -19.62 -18.16
CA TYR A 88 -8.31 -18.46 -17.38
C TYR A 88 -7.66 -17.22 -17.97
N ASP A 89 -8.47 -16.19 -18.16
CA ASP A 89 -8.00 -14.86 -18.48
C ASP A 89 -8.98 -13.91 -17.81
N VAL A 90 -8.83 -13.74 -16.49
CA VAL A 90 -9.86 -13.14 -15.64
C VAL A 90 -9.32 -11.94 -14.86
N GLY A 91 -10.08 -10.85 -14.86
CA GLY A 91 -9.74 -9.62 -14.15
C GLY A 91 -10.70 -9.32 -12.99
N LEU A 92 -10.17 -8.87 -11.86
CA LEU A 92 -10.92 -8.15 -10.82
C LEU A 92 -10.52 -6.68 -10.88
N LEU A 93 -11.48 -5.83 -11.26
CA LEU A 93 -11.27 -4.42 -11.52
C LEU A 93 -11.88 -3.60 -10.38
N THR A 94 -11.10 -2.69 -9.81
CA THR A 94 -11.59 -1.75 -8.80
C THR A 94 -12.52 -0.71 -9.43
N ALA A 95 -13.28 -0.01 -8.59
CA ALA A 95 -13.84 1.28 -8.98
C ALA A 95 -12.72 2.29 -9.31
N GLY A 96 -13.06 3.37 -10.02
CA GLY A 96 -12.14 4.46 -10.30
C GLY A 96 -11.88 5.32 -9.07
N PHE A 97 -10.64 5.74 -8.86
CA PHE A 97 -10.21 6.60 -7.75
C PHE A 97 -9.19 7.64 -8.21
N ASP A 98 -9.07 8.74 -7.47
CA ASP A 98 -8.10 9.80 -7.79
C ASP A 98 -6.73 9.47 -7.17
N VAL A 99 -5.67 9.64 -7.95
CA VAL A 99 -4.30 9.34 -7.52
C VAL A 99 -3.58 10.62 -7.11
N THR A 100 -2.89 10.57 -5.96
CA THR A 100 -1.97 11.63 -5.51
C THR A 100 -0.53 11.15 -5.60
N ALA A 101 0.43 12.08 -5.48
CA ALA A 101 1.86 11.75 -5.48
C ALA A 101 2.29 10.81 -4.33
N GLN A 102 1.44 10.66 -3.31
CA GLN A 102 1.71 9.81 -2.16
C GLN A 102 0.83 8.55 -2.14
N SER A 103 -0.06 8.37 -3.12
CA SER A 103 -0.99 7.24 -3.14
C SER A 103 -0.25 5.90 -3.22
N MET A 104 -0.69 4.96 -2.40
CA MET A 104 -0.20 3.60 -2.33
C MET A 104 -1.37 2.64 -2.54
N LEU A 105 -1.17 1.59 -3.34
CA LEU A 105 -2.00 0.39 -3.32
C LEU A 105 -1.32 -0.64 -2.42
N SER A 106 -2.06 -1.29 -1.53
CA SER A 106 -1.56 -2.48 -0.85
C SER A 106 -2.62 -3.57 -0.77
N TYR A 107 -2.19 -4.82 -0.57
CA TYR A 107 -3.06 -5.98 -0.42
C TYR A 107 -2.29 -7.16 0.16
N ASP A 108 -3.02 -8.10 0.77
CA ASP A 108 -2.52 -9.38 1.24
C ASP A 108 -2.88 -10.48 0.24
N THR A 109 -1.99 -11.47 0.06
CA THR A 109 -2.14 -12.45 -1.01
C THR A 109 -1.47 -13.80 -0.72
N ASP A 110 -2.01 -14.86 -1.35
CA ASP A 110 -1.34 -16.12 -1.63
C ASP A 110 -1.47 -16.37 -3.14
N TYR A 111 -0.34 -16.42 -3.84
CA TYR A 111 -0.32 -16.76 -5.26
C TYR A 111 0.41 -18.07 -5.48
N LYS A 112 -0.30 -18.94 -6.18
CA LYS A 112 0.13 -20.26 -6.54
C LYS A 112 0.25 -20.34 -8.07
N HIS A 113 1.42 -20.76 -8.55
CA HIS A 113 1.76 -20.95 -9.96
C HIS A 113 2.27 -22.37 -10.23
N TYR A 114 1.66 -23.08 -11.18
CA TYR A 114 2.12 -24.39 -11.61
C TYR A 114 3.39 -24.32 -12.45
N ARG A 115 3.24 -23.87 -13.71
CA ARG A 115 4.29 -23.85 -14.75
C ARG A 115 3.93 -22.83 -15.83
N GLY A 116 4.97 -22.29 -16.48
CA GLY A 116 4.88 -21.05 -17.25
C GLY A 116 3.74 -20.96 -18.26
N GLY A 117 3.16 -19.78 -18.40
CA GLY A 117 1.89 -19.57 -19.11
C GLY A 117 0.77 -19.12 -18.17
N GLU A 118 1.01 -19.24 -16.87
CA GLU A 118 0.25 -18.58 -15.82
C GLU A 118 0.90 -17.26 -15.41
N LYS A 119 0.07 -16.28 -15.03
CA LYS A 119 0.51 -14.99 -14.52
C LYS A 119 -0.46 -14.44 -13.49
N ALA A 120 0.09 -13.77 -12.49
CA ALA A 120 -0.61 -12.84 -11.61
C ALA A 120 -0.07 -11.44 -11.87
N ASP A 121 -0.82 -10.65 -12.63
CA ASP A 121 -0.46 -9.28 -12.98
C ASP A 121 -1.33 -8.29 -12.18
N VAL A 122 -0.71 -7.22 -11.67
CA VAL A 122 -1.43 -6.04 -11.17
C VAL A 122 -1.22 -4.91 -12.16
N ASP A 123 -2.30 -4.44 -12.74
CA ASP A 123 -2.29 -3.38 -13.74
C ASP A 123 -3.01 -2.13 -13.25
N ILE A 124 -2.65 -0.99 -13.83
CA ILE A 124 -3.33 0.29 -13.67
C ILE A 124 -3.80 0.84 -15.00
N SER A 125 -5.01 1.40 -15.01
CA SER A 125 -5.57 2.14 -16.14
C SER A 125 -5.90 3.57 -15.72
N VAL A 126 -5.61 4.53 -16.60
CA VAL A 126 -5.97 5.96 -16.44
C VAL A 126 -6.97 6.44 -17.51
N ASN A 127 -7.56 5.49 -18.25
CA ASN A 127 -8.52 5.76 -19.32
C ASN A 127 -9.77 4.87 -19.21
N GLY A 128 -10.19 4.59 -17.98
CA GLY A 128 -11.41 3.84 -17.67
C GLY A 128 -11.35 2.37 -18.12
N GLY A 129 -10.17 1.74 -18.05
CA GLY A 129 -9.98 0.34 -18.39
C GLY A 129 -9.82 0.05 -19.89
N SER A 130 -9.64 1.09 -20.73
CA SER A 130 -9.44 0.91 -22.17
C SER A 130 -8.06 0.36 -22.49
N ASP A 131 -7.03 0.82 -21.77
CA ASP A 131 -5.67 0.29 -21.79
C ASP A 131 -5.13 0.12 -20.36
N TRP A 132 -4.13 -0.75 -20.22
CA TRP A 132 -3.56 -1.16 -18.94
C TRP A 132 -2.03 -1.07 -18.96
N THR A 133 -1.44 -0.57 -17.89
CA THR A 133 0.01 -0.61 -17.62
C THR A 133 0.29 -1.55 -16.46
N THR A 134 1.17 -2.53 -16.64
CA THR A 134 1.52 -3.48 -15.59
C THR A 134 2.45 -2.86 -14.55
N LEU A 135 2.00 -2.87 -13.30
CA LEU A 135 2.76 -2.44 -12.13
C LEU A 135 3.56 -3.60 -11.51
N LEU A 136 2.97 -4.80 -11.53
CA LEU A 136 3.55 -6.02 -10.97
C LEU A 136 3.19 -7.18 -11.88
N SER A 137 4.12 -8.12 -12.07
CA SER A 137 3.88 -9.36 -12.82
C SER A 137 4.64 -10.49 -12.15
N TRP A 138 3.92 -11.54 -11.79
CA TRP A 138 4.47 -12.78 -11.25
C TRP A 138 4.20 -13.94 -12.18
N GLY A 139 5.24 -14.70 -12.50
CA GLY A 139 5.17 -15.95 -13.27
C GLY A 139 5.73 -17.12 -12.47
N GLU A 140 5.63 -17.04 -11.15
CA GLU A 140 6.16 -17.98 -10.17
C GLU A 140 5.39 -17.86 -8.85
N ASP A 141 5.62 -18.80 -7.93
CA ASP A 141 4.93 -18.84 -6.63
C ASP A 141 5.27 -17.67 -5.73
N HIS A 142 4.23 -17.09 -5.12
CA HIS A 142 4.34 -16.16 -3.99
C HIS A 142 3.47 -16.68 -2.84
N PRO A 143 3.96 -17.71 -2.12
CA PRO A 143 3.18 -18.40 -1.10
C PRO A 143 2.90 -17.48 0.09
N GLY A 144 1.61 -17.28 0.37
CA GLY A 144 1.07 -16.46 1.43
C GLY A 144 1.45 -16.93 2.84
N PRO A 145 1.30 -16.04 3.85
CA PRO A 145 0.85 -14.66 3.69
C PRO A 145 1.95 -13.77 3.08
N VAL A 146 1.61 -13.04 2.02
CA VAL A 146 2.46 -12.03 1.37
C VAL A 146 1.73 -10.70 1.39
N HIS A 147 2.42 -9.65 1.83
CA HIS A 147 1.92 -8.27 1.76
C HIS A 147 2.60 -7.55 0.60
N VAL A 148 1.81 -6.93 -0.28
CA VAL A 148 2.31 -6.16 -1.42
C VAL A 148 2.00 -4.69 -1.22
N GLU A 149 2.95 -3.82 -1.53
CA GLU A 149 2.78 -2.37 -1.57
C GLU A 149 3.30 -1.83 -2.91
N LEU A 150 2.46 -1.08 -3.63
CA LEU A 150 2.79 -0.46 -4.91
C LEU A 150 2.56 1.05 -4.84
N ALA A 151 3.62 1.82 -5.08
CA ALA A 151 3.51 3.27 -5.16
C ALA A 151 2.86 3.69 -6.48
N LEU A 152 1.85 4.55 -6.39
CA LEU A 152 1.09 5.03 -7.54
C LEU A 152 1.44 6.47 -7.93
N GLY A 153 2.45 7.06 -7.29
CA GLY A 153 2.78 8.50 -7.41
C GLY A 153 3.05 8.98 -8.84
N ASP A 154 3.48 8.09 -9.74
CA ASP A 154 3.70 8.41 -11.17
C ASP A 154 2.39 8.74 -11.91
N TYR A 155 1.23 8.36 -11.35
CA TYR A 155 -0.09 8.63 -11.90
C TYR A 155 -0.80 9.80 -11.20
N ALA A 156 -0.09 10.56 -10.37
CA ALA A 156 -0.67 11.68 -9.62
C ALA A 156 -1.43 12.69 -10.49
N GLY A 157 -2.61 13.09 -10.02
CA GLY A 157 -3.51 14.00 -10.73
C GLY A 157 -4.36 13.34 -11.80
N GLN A 158 -4.27 12.01 -11.96
CA GLN A 158 -5.14 11.22 -12.83
C GLN A 158 -6.18 10.46 -12.00
N SER A 159 -7.31 10.15 -12.63
CA SER A 159 -8.23 9.14 -12.12
C SER A 159 -7.80 7.78 -12.67
N ALA A 160 -7.67 6.79 -11.80
CA ALA A 160 -7.15 5.48 -12.13
C ALA A 160 -8.06 4.35 -11.66
N MET A 161 -7.88 3.17 -12.25
CA MET A 161 -8.47 1.90 -11.83
C MET A 161 -7.36 0.86 -11.74
N ILE A 162 -7.49 -0.09 -10.80
CA ILE A 162 -6.59 -1.23 -10.68
C ILE A 162 -7.27 -2.47 -11.23
N ARG A 163 -6.48 -3.36 -11.86
CA ARG A 163 -6.90 -4.69 -12.27
C ARG A 163 -5.95 -5.72 -11.68
N PHE A 164 -6.52 -6.69 -10.96
CA PHE A 164 -5.83 -7.94 -10.61
C PHE A 164 -6.15 -8.96 -11.70
N HIS A 165 -5.17 -9.31 -12.51
CA HIS A 165 -5.32 -10.08 -13.72
C HIS A 165 -4.65 -11.45 -13.55
N TYR A 166 -5.49 -12.49 -13.41
CA TYR A 166 -5.02 -13.87 -13.40
C TYR A 166 -5.16 -14.45 -14.80
N VAL A 167 -4.04 -14.91 -15.34
CA VAL A 167 -3.99 -15.62 -16.62
C VAL A 167 -3.51 -17.04 -16.34
N ASP A 168 -4.18 -18.01 -16.94
CA ASP A 168 -3.74 -19.38 -17.11
C ASP A 168 -4.09 -19.81 -18.54
N THR A 169 -3.09 -19.94 -19.40
CA THR A 169 -3.32 -20.31 -20.80
C THR A 169 -3.54 -21.81 -21.03
N TYR A 170 -3.46 -22.63 -19.97
CA TYR A 170 -3.68 -24.06 -20.06
C TYR A 170 -5.15 -24.42 -19.96
N SER A 171 -5.56 -25.47 -20.68
CA SER A 171 -6.96 -25.89 -20.79
C SER A 171 -7.29 -27.17 -20.01
N PHE A 172 -6.32 -27.71 -19.27
CA PHE A 172 -6.52 -28.88 -18.42
C PHE A 172 -6.62 -28.43 -16.96
N ALA A 173 -7.54 -29.04 -16.21
CA ALA A 173 -7.66 -28.83 -14.77
C ALA A 173 -6.34 -29.21 -14.05
N PHE A 174 -6.19 -28.76 -12.79
CA PHE A 174 -5.04 -28.92 -11.87
C PHE A 174 -4.07 -27.74 -11.74
N ASN A 175 -4.45 -26.54 -12.16
CA ASN A 175 -3.60 -25.37 -12.04
C ASN A 175 -4.09 -24.47 -10.90
N TRP A 176 -3.42 -24.46 -9.76
CA TRP A 176 -3.14 -23.37 -8.81
C TRP A 176 -4.18 -22.22 -8.73
N TYR A 177 -3.84 -21.08 -8.13
CA TYR A 177 -4.84 -20.05 -7.78
C TYR A 177 -4.17 -18.73 -7.38
N TRP A 178 -4.97 -17.68 -7.32
CA TRP A 178 -4.56 -16.41 -6.72
C TRP A 178 -5.62 -15.91 -5.75
N GLU A 179 -5.23 -15.74 -4.48
CA GLU A 179 -6.05 -15.16 -3.42
C GLU A 179 -5.66 -13.70 -3.16
N LEU A 180 -6.65 -12.85 -2.87
CA LEU A 180 -6.50 -11.45 -2.48
C LEU A 180 -7.37 -11.14 -1.27
N ASP A 181 -6.82 -10.34 -0.36
CA ASP A 181 -7.51 -9.82 0.81
C ASP A 181 -6.95 -8.44 1.19
N ASN A 182 -7.66 -7.70 2.05
CA ASN A 182 -7.28 -6.41 2.60
C ASN A 182 -6.74 -5.41 1.55
N VAL A 183 -7.43 -5.29 0.41
CA VAL A 183 -6.99 -4.37 -0.65
C VAL A 183 -7.25 -2.95 -0.20
N THR A 184 -6.21 -2.12 -0.15
CA THR A 184 -6.30 -0.72 0.24
C THR A 184 -5.74 0.21 -0.80
N HIS A 185 -6.35 1.39 -0.89
CA HIS A 185 -5.69 2.58 -1.40
C HIS A 185 -5.53 3.54 -0.25
N SER A 186 -4.29 3.91 0.03
CA SER A 186 -3.96 4.80 1.13
C SER A 186 -3.18 6.01 0.66
N ILE A 187 -3.35 7.10 1.41
CA ILE A 187 -2.49 8.27 1.32
C ILE A 187 -1.78 8.39 2.68
N PRO A 188 -0.45 8.29 2.72
CA PRO A 188 0.32 8.58 3.92
C PRO A 188 0.01 10.01 4.39
N ALA A 189 -0.38 10.15 5.66
CA ALA A 189 -0.59 11.46 6.24
C ALA A 189 0.67 12.31 6.07
N PRO A 190 0.56 13.62 5.76
CA PRO A 190 1.73 14.47 5.69
C PRO A 190 2.49 14.36 7.01
N ALA A 191 3.78 14.03 6.94
CA ALA A 191 4.64 13.94 8.11
C ALA A 191 4.45 15.23 8.91
N SER A 192 3.80 15.13 10.06
CA SER A 192 3.40 16.31 10.82
C SER A 192 4.65 17.11 11.15
N ALA A 193 4.80 18.29 10.53
CA ALA A 193 5.72 19.31 10.99
C ALA A 193 5.23 19.72 12.39
N ALA A 194 5.72 19.03 13.42
CA ALA A 194 5.47 19.39 14.80
C ALA A 194 5.94 20.83 14.99
N LEU A 195 4.98 21.77 15.00
CA LEU A 195 5.22 23.17 15.27
C LEU A 195 5.59 23.29 16.75
N LEU A 196 6.86 23.08 17.09
CA LEU A 196 7.37 23.35 18.43
C LEU A 196 7.37 24.87 18.63
N ILE A 197 6.30 25.41 19.23
CA ILE A 197 6.30 26.74 19.81
C ILE A 197 7.38 26.72 20.90
N PRO A 198 8.50 27.47 20.78
CA PRO A 198 9.42 27.59 21.89
C PRO A 198 8.71 28.44 22.96
N CYS A 199 8.41 27.81 24.10
CA CYS A 199 8.06 28.53 25.32
C CYS A 199 9.30 29.36 25.72
N VAL A 200 9.34 30.64 25.31
CA VAL A 200 10.32 31.59 25.80
C VAL A 200 9.95 31.88 27.25
N LEU A 201 10.56 31.17 28.19
CA LEU A 201 10.48 31.49 29.61
C LEU A 201 11.20 32.82 29.83
N GLY A 202 10.43 33.91 29.91
CA GLY A 202 10.95 35.23 30.22
C GLY A 202 11.59 35.26 31.60
N LEU A 203 12.92 35.27 31.65
CA LEU A 203 13.66 35.62 32.86
C LEU A 203 13.48 37.11 33.11
N THR A 204 12.53 37.42 33.97
CA THR A 204 12.31 38.75 34.56
C THR A 204 13.62 39.26 35.18
N GLN A 205 14.13 40.38 34.68
CA GLN A 205 15.19 41.14 35.33
C GLN A 205 14.73 41.53 36.74
N ARG A 206 15.23 40.83 37.77
CA ARG A 206 15.17 41.33 39.14
C ARG A 206 16.31 42.32 39.33
N ARG A 207 16.06 43.60 39.02
CA ARG A 207 16.87 44.70 39.56
C ARG A 207 16.76 44.65 41.08
N ARG A 208 17.84 44.32 41.79
CA ARG A 208 17.95 44.68 43.20
C ARG A 208 18.60 46.06 43.28
N ARG A 209 17.84 47.03 43.77
CA ARG A 209 18.33 48.29 44.31
C ARG A 209 18.96 48.01 45.68
N ALA A 210 20.19 48.47 45.87
CA ALA A 210 20.78 49.12 47.03
C ALA A 210 22.31 49.04 46.88
#